data_AF-A0A151HF03-F1
#
_entry.id   AF-A0A151HF03-F1
#
_cell.length_a   1.000
_cell.length_b   1.000
_cell.length_c   1.000
_cell.angle_alpha   90.00
_cell.angle_beta   90.00
_cell.angle_gamma   90.00
#
_symmetry.space_group_name_H-M   'P 1'
#
loop_
_entity.id
_entity.type
_entity.pdbx_description
1 polymer ?
#
loop_
_entity_poly.entity_id
_entity_poly.type
_entity_poly.pdbx_seq_one_letter_code
_entity_poly.pdbx_strand_id
1 'polypeptide(L)'
;MAQYKSRPLAAFLLLITVGSLLTASESVQLSEGMKRLSMRGRGSSPKRGRFESGDEGTSTMSPSVAARQQELGLLRPEERLVAGQAKAAALQTLHQLGAVALTPEQAKAALLDEVLRATRDLDLSKYENLNMEQQQAYEQVQKDLSSMSPETKALLIENHKREKGILERAKKLFQRRHYHVTKQAALAGQFLNEKRDSSGALQSGAVRTAIQKANEQYNVAEEDKNFNEEQHAAQLKKVGAMP
;
A
#
# COMPACT_ATOMS: atom_id res chain seq x y z
N MET A 1 -31.10 5.57 -28.52
CA MET A 1 -29.67 5.95 -28.58
C MET A 1 -29.15 6.20 -27.17
N ALA A 2 -28.46 5.25 -26.54
CA ALA A 2 -27.79 5.42 -25.24
C ALA A 2 -26.81 4.29 -24.93
N GLN A 3 -25.66 4.16 -25.62
CA GLN A 3 -24.65 3.14 -25.29
C GLN A 3 -23.22 3.53 -25.69
N TYR A 4 -22.59 4.51 -25.04
CA TYR A 4 -21.14 4.79 -25.25
C TYR A 4 -20.39 5.31 -24.00
N LYS A 5 -20.83 5.01 -22.77
CA LYS A 5 -20.15 5.50 -21.55
C LYS A 5 -19.57 4.43 -20.60
N SER A 6 -19.85 3.15 -20.78
CA SER A 6 -19.44 2.10 -19.82
C SER A 6 -18.19 1.29 -20.20
N ARG A 7 -17.76 1.32 -21.47
CA ARG A 7 -16.60 0.55 -21.97
C ARG A 7 -15.24 0.97 -21.38
N PRO A 8 -14.92 2.27 -21.17
CA PRO A 8 -13.62 2.64 -20.61
C PRO A 8 -13.51 2.28 -19.12
N LEU A 9 -14.63 2.31 -18.38
CA LEU A 9 -14.64 1.99 -16.96
C LEU A 9 -14.47 0.48 -16.71
N ALA A 10 -15.05 -0.37 -17.56
CA ALA A 10 -14.83 -1.82 -17.51
C ALA A 10 -13.38 -2.21 -17.85
N ALA A 11 -12.76 -1.54 -18.83
CA ALA A 11 -11.36 -1.76 -19.18
C ALA A 11 -10.40 -1.31 -18.07
N PHE A 12 -10.69 -0.18 -17.42
CA PHE A 12 -9.92 0.32 -16.28
C PHE A 12 -10.03 -0.61 -15.06
N LEU A 13 -11.23 -1.11 -14.75
CA LEU A 13 -11.42 -2.07 -13.67
C LEU A 13 -10.70 -3.40 -13.95
N LEU A 14 -10.70 -3.86 -15.22
CA LEU A 14 -9.94 -5.05 -15.62
C LEU A 14 -8.44 -4.87 -15.43
N LEU A 15 -7.88 -3.73 -15.84
CA LEU A 15 -6.46 -3.40 -15.63
C LEU A 15 -6.07 -3.37 -14.15
N ILE A 16 -6.92 -2.80 -13.28
CA ILE A 16 -6.69 -2.79 -11.84
C ILE A 16 -6.72 -4.21 -11.26
N THR A 17 -7.69 -5.04 -11.67
CA THR A 17 -7.77 -6.42 -11.17
C THR A 17 -6.59 -7.27 -11.62
N VAL A 18 -6.14 -7.13 -12.87
CA VAL A 18 -4.96 -7.87 -13.39
C VAL A 18 -3.68 -7.39 -12.70
N GLY A 19 -3.51 -6.08 -12.50
CA GLY A 19 -2.38 -5.51 -11.76
C GLY A 19 -2.36 -5.93 -10.28
N SER A 20 -3.54 -6.04 -9.65
CA SER A 20 -3.68 -6.52 -8.26
C SER A 20 -3.38 -8.02 -8.13
N LEU A 21 -3.72 -8.84 -9.13
CA LEU A 21 -3.38 -10.26 -9.18
C LEU A 21 -1.88 -10.49 -9.38
N LEU A 22 -1.22 -9.68 -10.21
CA LEU A 22 0.23 -9.74 -10.44
C LEU A 22 1.00 -9.35 -9.17
N THR A 23 0.63 -8.24 -8.52
CA THR A 23 1.27 -7.78 -7.27
C THR A 23 0.97 -8.71 -6.08
N ALA A 24 -0.21 -9.34 -6.03
CA ALA A 24 -0.50 -10.40 -5.07
C ALA A 24 0.39 -11.65 -5.31
N SER A 25 0.68 -12.00 -6.56
CA SER A 25 1.55 -13.14 -6.88
C SER A 25 3.02 -12.88 -6.53
N GLU A 26 3.51 -11.65 -6.76
CA GLU A 26 4.88 -11.25 -6.41
C GLU A 26 5.08 -11.14 -4.90
N SER A 27 4.09 -10.61 -4.18
CA SER A 27 4.16 -10.52 -2.71
C SER A 27 4.09 -11.87 -2.01
N VAL A 28 3.39 -12.87 -2.56
CA VAL A 28 3.41 -14.26 -2.06
C VAL A 28 4.75 -14.94 -2.36
N GLN A 29 5.33 -14.73 -3.55
CA GLN A 29 6.65 -15.28 -3.90
C GLN A 29 7.80 -14.65 -3.11
N LEU A 30 7.74 -13.35 -2.81
CA LEU A 30 8.71 -12.66 -1.96
C LEU A 30 8.60 -13.09 -0.49
N SER A 31 7.39 -13.37 -0.01
CA SER A 31 7.16 -13.90 1.36
C SER A 31 7.65 -15.34 1.52
N GLU A 32 7.42 -16.22 0.53
CA GLU A 32 7.94 -17.59 0.53
C GLU A 32 9.47 -17.64 0.32
N GLY A 33 10.00 -16.76 -0.53
CA GLY A 33 11.44 -16.58 -0.72
C GLY A 33 12.15 -16.09 0.54
N MET A 34 11.57 -15.14 1.27
CA MET A 34 12.10 -14.67 2.56
C MET A 34 11.96 -15.72 3.68
N LYS A 35 10.89 -16.53 3.70
CA LYS A 35 10.79 -17.67 4.63
C LYS A 35 11.86 -18.74 4.39
N ARG A 36 12.19 -19.03 3.11
CA ARG A 36 13.27 -19.96 2.74
C ARG A 36 14.67 -19.44 3.07
N LEU A 37 14.89 -18.11 2.98
CA LEU A 37 16.15 -17.49 3.38
C LEU A 37 16.28 -17.38 4.91
N SER A 38 15.19 -17.16 5.64
CA SER A 38 15.16 -17.09 7.11
C SER A 38 15.41 -18.44 7.79
N MET A 39 15.01 -19.56 7.18
CA MET A 39 15.24 -20.90 7.74
C MET A 39 16.62 -21.51 7.42
N ARG A 40 17.46 -20.84 6.62
CA ARG A 40 18.80 -21.33 6.26
C ARG A 40 19.90 -20.96 7.27
N GLY A 41 19.55 -20.30 8.38
CA GLY A 41 20.49 -19.81 9.39
C GLY A 41 20.64 -20.63 10.68
N ARG A 42 19.92 -21.75 10.85
CA ARG A 42 20.01 -22.58 12.08
C ARG A 42 19.81 -24.07 11.78
N GLY A 43 20.91 -24.75 11.44
CA GLY A 43 20.96 -26.20 11.32
C GLY A 43 22.41 -26.67 11.40
N SER A 44 22.67 -27.65 12.27
CA SER A 44 24.02 -28.11 12.63
C SER A 44 24.84 -28.57 11.42
N SER A 45 26.13 -28.27 11.45
CA SER A 45 27.16 -28.77 10.54
C SER A 45 26.95 -30.24 10.15
N PRO A 46 27.15 -30.63 8.88
CA PRO A 46 27.08 -32.02 8.49
C PRO A 46 28.28 -32.75 9.08
N LYS A 47 28.01 -33.71 9.97
CA LYS A 47 28.99 -34.73 10.37
C LYS A 47 29.51 -35.39 9.10
N ARG A 48 30.80 -35.18 8.79
CA ARG A 48 31.58 -36.03 7.88
C ARG A 48 31.37 -37.48 8.33
N GLY A 49 30.72 -38.27 7.48
CA GLY A 49 30.69 -39.72 7.60
C GLY A 49 32.13 -40.22 7.58
N ARG A 50 32.58 -40.67 8.75
CA ARG A 50 33.82 -41.38 8.98
C ARG A 50 33.71 -42.72 8.25
N PHE A 51 34.36 -42.83 7.10
CA PHE A 51 34.71 -44.14 6.55
C PHE A 51 35.77 -44.72 7.49
N GLU A 52 35.34 -45.56 8.44
CA GLU A 52 36.27 -46.42 9.17
C GLU A 52 36.76 -47.50 8.22
N SER A 53 38.08 -47.61 8.16
CA SER A 53 38.84 -48.79 7.76
C SER A 53 38.30 -50.03 8.47
N GLY A 54 37.88 -51.02 7.69
CA GLY A 54 37.59 -52.38 8.14
C GLY A 54 38.50 -53.35 7.40
N ASP A 55 39.28 -54.06 8.20
CA ASP A 55 40.24 -55.12 7.91
C ASP A 55 39.91 -56.05 6.73
N GLU A 56 40.99 -56.57 6.14
CA GLU A 56 40.99 -57.75 5.30
C GLU A 56 40.39 -58.95 6.06
N GLY A 57 39.19 -59.35 5.64
CA GLY A 57 38.48 -60.51 6.17
C GLY A 57 37.73 -61.23 5.06
N THR A 58 38.01 -62.51 4.91
CA THR A 58 37.59 -63.42 3.85
C THR A 58 36.07 -63.63 3.76
N SER A 59 35.57 -63.55 2.52
CA SER A 59 34.40 -64.23 1.92
C SER A 59 33.08 -64.35 2.71
N THR A 60 32.06 -63.61 2.28
CA THR A 60 30.75 -64.19 1.90
C THR A 60 30.12 -63.39 0.76
N MET A 61 29.62 -64.10 -0.26
CA MET A 61 29.06 -63.54 -1.50
C MET A 61 27.88 -62.57 -1.27
N SER A 62 27.84 -61.48 -2.04
CA SER A 62 26.62 -60.68 -2.30
C SER A 62 26.41 -60.54 -3.80
N PRO A 63 25.35 -61.11 -4.41
CA PRO A 63 25.07 -60.96 -5.82
C PRO A 63 24.47 -59.58 -6.04
N SER A 64 25.24 -58.55 -6.47
CA SER A 64 24.61 -57.23 -6.65
C SER A 64 25.17 -56.28 -7.72
N VAL A 65 26.25 -56.63 -8.43
CA VAL A 65 26.73 -55.78 -9.54
C VAL A 65 26.29 -56.34 -10.90
N ALA A 66 26.51 -57.63 -11.15
CA ALA A 66 26.09 -58.28 -12.41
C ALA A 66 24.56 -58.36 -12.57
N ALA A 67 23.83 -58.58 -11.47
CA ALA A 67 22.36 -58.57 -11.47
C ALA A 67 21.79 -57.16 -11.76
N ARG A 68 22.37 -56.11 -11.16
CA ARG A 68 21.99 -54.71 -11.48
C ARG A 68 22.31 -54.32 -12.92
N GLN A 69 23.40 -54.84 -13.49
CA GLN A 69 23.80 -54.54 -14.86
C GLN A 69 22.93 -55.25 -15.89
N GLN A 70 22.39 -56.44 -15.56
CA GLN A 70 21.34 -57.10 -16.33
C GLN A 70 19.98 -56.39 -16.21
N GLU A 71 19.63 -55.85 -15.03
CA GLU A 71 18.41 -55.03 -14.84
C GLU A 71 18.44 -53.74 -15.66
N LEU A 72 19.61 -53.11 -15.84
CA LEU A 72 19.77 -51.96 -16.74
C LEU A 72 19.61 -52.34 -18.22
N GLY A 73 19.94 -53.58 -18.60
CA GLY A 73 19.69 -54.12 -19.95
C GLY A 73 18.20 -54.31 -20.24
N LEU A 74 17.37 -54.56 -19.21
CA LEU A 74 15.91 -54.63 -19.34
C LEU A 74 15.29 -53.26 -19.63
N LEU A 75 15.94 -52.17 -19.22
CA LEU A 75 15.49 -50.78 -19.46
C LEU A 75 15.80 -50.25 -20.86
N ARG A 76 16.43 -51.06 -21.72
CA ARG A 76 16.65 -50.83 -23.17
C ARG A 76 16.81 -49.35 -23.56
N PRO A 77 17.91 -48.69 -23.17
CA PRO A 77 18.16 -47.28 -23.48
C PRO A 77 18.22 -46.98 -24.98
N GLU A 78 18.43 -47.99 -25.81
CA GLU A 78 18.49 -47.90 -27.27
C GLU A 78 17.13 -47.59 -27.91
N GLU A 79 16.01 -47.88 -27.24
CA GLU A 79 14.67 -47.58 -27.77
C GLU A 79 14.42 -46.08 -27.91
N ARG A 80 15.18 -45.23 -27.18
CA ARG A 80 15.19 -43.76 -27.32
C ARG A 80 13.78 -43.13 -27.35
N LEU A 81 12.82 -43.72 -26.65
CA LEU A 81 11.42 -43.30 -26.65
C LEU A 81 11.26 -41.83 -26.23
N VAL A 82 12.00 -41.41 -25.19
CA VAL A 82 12.01 -40.02 -24.71
C VAL A 82 12.52 -39.05 -25.79
N ALA A 83 13.57 -39.42 -26.53
CA ALA A 83 14.12 -38.59 -27.60
C ALA A 83 13.15 -38.50 -28.80
N GLY A 84 12.44 -39.58 -29.11
CA GLY A 84 11.39 -39.60 -30.12
C GLY A 84 10.21 -38.72 -29.74
N GLN A 85 9.71 -38.84 -28.51
CA GLN A 85 8.62 -38.01 -27.99
C GLN A 85 8.99 -36.53 -27.90
N ALA A 86 10.20 -36.20 -27.47
CA ALA A 86 10.66 -34.82 -27.41
C ALA A 86 10.68 -34.16 -28.80
N LYS A 87 11.16 -34.87 -29.82
CA LYS A 87 11.15 -34.38 -31.22
C LYS A 87 9.73 -34.23 -31.76
N ALA A 88 8.85 -35.19 -31.48
CA ALA A 88 7.46 -35.14 -31.91
C ALA A 88 6.70 -33.97 -31.25
N ALA A 89 6.89 -33.76 -29.95
CA ALA A 89 6.30 -32.66 -29.20
C ALA A 89 6.84 -31.29 -29.65
N ALA A 90 8.14 -31.18 -29.95
CA ALA A 90 8.75 -29.93 -30.41
C ALA A 90 8.20 -29.43 -31.76
N LEU A 91 7.66 -30.33 -32.58
CA LEU A 91 7.04 -29.99 -33.87
C LEU A 91 5.55 -29.63 -33.76
N GLN A 92 4.93 -29.82 -32.59
CA GLN A 92 3.53 -29.48 -32.38
C GLN A 92 3.33 -27.96 -32.29
N THR A 93 2.20 -27.50 -32.81
CA THR A 93 1.71 -26.13 -32.62
C THR A 93 1.05 -25.99 -31.24
N LEU A 94 1.00 -24.76 -30.70
CA LEU A 94 0.36 -24.44 -29.41
C LEU A 94 -1.07 -24.99 -29.29
N HIS A 95 -1.81 -24.94 -30.40
CA HIS A 95 -3.12 -25.58 -30.54
C HIS A 95 -3.04 -26.63 -31.64
N GLN A 96 -3.21 -27.90 -31.28
CA GLN A 96 -3.22 -29.01 -32.23
C GLN A 96 -4.66 -29.31 -32.68
N LEU A 97 -4.89 -29.37 -34.00
CA LEU A 97 -6.20 -29.71 -34.57
C LEU A 97 -6.41 -31.24 -34.57
N GLY A 98 -7.66 -31.70 -34.46
CA GLY A 98 -8.00 -33.14 -34.53
C GLY A 98 -8.67 -33.74 -33.29
N ALA A 99 -9.07 -32.92 -32.31
CA ALA A 99 -9.92 -33.31 -31.17
C ALA A 99 -9.43 -34.52 -30.34
N VAL A 100 -8.12 -34.62 -30.09
CA VAL A 100 -7.62 -35.42 -28.97
C VAL A 100 -7.81 -34.59 -27.70
N ALA A 101 -8.69 -35.05 -26.81
CA ALA A 101 -9.01 -34.31 -25.58
C ALA A 101 -7.76 -34.18 -24.70
N LEU A 102 -7.30 -32.94 -24.50
CA LEU A 102 -6.22 -32.62 -23.58
C LEU A 102 -6.67 -32.82 -22.13
N THR A 103 -5.76 -33.24 -21.26
CA THR A 103 -6.02 -33.18 -19.81
C THR A 103 -6.07 -31.72 -19.35
N PRO A 104 -6.75 -31.40 -18.23
CA PRO A 104 -6.82 -30.03 -17.72
C PRO A 104 -5.45 -29.40 -17.47
N GLU A 105 -4.46 -30.19 -17.07
CA GLU A 105 -3.08 -29.75 -16.84
C GLU A 105 -2.39 -29.35 -18.14
N GLN A 106 -2.54 -30.16 -19.19
CA GLN A 106 -1.99 -29.87 -20.53
C GLN A 106 -2.64 -28.63 -21.14
N ALA A 107 -3.96 -28.49 -21.01
CA ALA A 107 -4.68 -27.32 -21.50
C ALA A 107 -4.24 -26.03 -20.78
N LYS A 108 -4.02 -26.09 -19.47
CA LYS A 108 -3.57 -24.93 -18.69
C LYS A 108 -2.14 -24.52 -19.04
N ALA A 109 -1.25 -25.49 -19.26
CA ALA A 109 0.12 -25.22 -19.72
C ALA A 109 0.15 -24.60 -21.12
N ALA A 110 -0.64 -25.14 -22.07
CA ALA A 110 -0.76 -24.61 -23.43
C ALA A 110 -1.34 -23.18 -23.43
N LEU A 111 -2.35 -22.91 -22.61
CA LEU A 111 -2.95 -21.57 -22.47
C LEU A 111 -1.94 -20.54 -21.96
N LEU A 112 -1.13 -20.89 -20.96
CA LEU A 112 -0.11 -19.96 -20.43
C LEU A 112 0.97 -19.66 -21.46
N ASP A 113 1.43 -20.67 -22.22
CA ASP A 113 2.40 -20.47 -23.31
C ASP A 113 1.80 -19.61 -24.43
N GLU A 114 0.53 -19.81 -24.78
CA GLU A 114 -0.18 -19.01 -25.79
C GLU A 114 -0.36 -17.56 -25.35
N VAL A 115 -0.77 -17.30 -24.10
CA VAL A 115 -0.91 -15.93 -23.56
C VAL A 115 0.43 -15.20 -23.60
N LEU A 116 1.51 -15.83 -23.16
CA LEU A 116 2.84 -15.21 -23.17
C LEU A 116 3.30 -14.91 -24.60
N ARG A 117 3.11 -15.84 -25.54
CA ARG A 117 3.47 -15.61 -26.95
C ARG A 117 2.59 -14.56 -27.63
N ALA A 118 1.29 -14.56 -27.36
CA ALA A 118 0.33 -13.62 -27.97
C ALA A 118 0.51 -12.19 -27.45
N THR A 119 0.92 -12.03 -26.20
CA THR A 119 1.16 -10.70 -25.59
C THR A 119 2.57 -10.17 -25.84
N ARG A 120 3.52 -11.00 -26.30
CA ARG A 120 4.94 -10.65 -26.45
C ARG A 120 5.16 -9.38 -27.29
N ASP A 121 4.48 -9.31 -28.43
CA ASP A 121 4.64 -8.22 -29.41
C ASP A 121 3.38 -7.34 -29.46
N LEU A 122 2.53 -7.40 -28.42
CA LEU A 122 1.29 -6.62 -28.36
C LEU A 122 1.60 -5.16 -28.05
N ASP A 123 1.49 -4.31 -29.07
CA ASP A 123 1.64 -2.87 -28.89
C ASP A 123 0.36 -2.24 -28.31
N LEU A 124 0.51 -1.67 -27.11
CA LEU A 124 -0.53 -0.92 -26.40
C LEU A 124 -0.19 0.59 -26.32
N SER A 125 0.78 1.08 -27.09
CA SER A 125 1.20 2.48 -27.17
C SER A 125 0.07 3.46 -27.48
N LYS A 126 -1.01 2.99 -28.12
CA LYS A 126 -2.25 3.79 -28.31
C LYS A 126 -2.88 4.29 -27.01
N TYR A 127 -2.51 3.71 -25.86
CA TYR A 127 -2.92 4.16 -24.54
C TYR A 127 -1.88 5.07 -23.86
N GLU A 128 -0.69 5.21 -24.43
CA GLU A 128 0.26 6.24 -23.99
C GLU A 128 -0.33 7.62 -24.30
N ASN A 129 0.07 8.63 -23.53
CA ASN A 129 -0.30 10.02 -23.76
C ASN A 129 -1.80 10.36 -23.66
N LEU A 130 -2.62 9.45 -23.11
CA LEU A 130 -4.03 9.71 -22.77
C LEU A 130 -4.22 10.81 -21.72
N ASN A 131 -3.16 11.13 -20.97
CA ASN A 131 -3.19 12.08 -19.86
C ASN A 131 -2.10 13.15 -19.97
N MET A 132 -1.80 13.58 -21.21
CA MET A 132 -0.72 14.52 -21.48
C MET A 132 -0.89 15.87 -20.81
N GLU A 133 -2.11 16.36 -20.61
CA GLU A 133 -2.32 17.66 -19.95
C GLU A 133 -1.77 17.65 -18.51
N GLN A 134 -2.03 16.58 -17.75
CA GLN A 134 -1.48 16.42 -16.41
C GLN A 134 0.04 16.25 -16.45
N GLN A 135 0.55 15.46 -17.40
CA GLN A 135 1.97 15.20 -17.54
C GLN A 135 2.74 16.49 -17.89
N GLN A 136 2.23 17.29 -18.83
CA GLN A 136 2.84 18.55 -19.25
C GLN A 136 2.82 19.58 -18.12
N ALA A 137 1.71 19.71 -17.39
CA ALA A 137 1.64 20.61 -16.25
C ALA A 137 2.66 20.22 -15.16
N TYR A 138 2.78 18.93 -14.86
CA TYR A 138 3.78 18.42 -13.92
C TYR A 138 5.20 18.70 -14.41
N GLU A 139 5.51 18.40 -15.67
CA GLU A 139 6.85 18.61 -16.25
C GLU A 139 7.23 20.08 -16.30
N GLN A 140 6.28 20.99 -16.59
CA GLN A 140 6.52 22.42 -16.60
C GLN A 140 6.93 22.92 -15.21
N VAL A 141 6.16 22.57 -14.18
CA VAL A 141 6.47 22.93 -12.79
C VAL A 141 7.81 22.31 -12.36
N GLN A 142 8.06 21.05 -12.74
CA GLN A 142 9.30 20.37 -12.37
C GLN A 142 10.53 21.02 -13.01
N LYS A 143 10.44 21.50 -14.25
CA LYS A 143 11.51 22.26 -14.92
C LYS A 143 11.80 23.55 -14.14
N ASP A 144 10.77 24.30 -13.79
CA ASP A 144 10.91 25.55 -13.03
C ASP A 144 11.56 25.29 -11.65
N LEU A 145 11.10 24.26 -10.93
CA LEU A 145 11.67 23.87 -9.64
C LEU A 145 13.10 23.32 -9.75
N SER A 146 13.45 22.64 -10.85
CA SER A 146 14.79 22.10 -11.06
C SER A 146 15.83 23.20 -11.29
N SER A 147 15.42 24.34 -11.87
CA SER A 147 16.27 25.50 -12.12
C SER A 147 16.74 26.20 -10.84
N MET A 148 16.06 25.96 -9.71
CA MET A 148 16.41 26.54 -8.43
C MET A 148 17.65 25.87 -7.83
N SER A 149 18.61 26.67 -7.37
CA SER A 149 19.80 26.16 -6.71
C SER A 149 19.45 25.38 -5.42
N PRO A 150 20.26 24.38 -5.04
CA PRO A 150 20.08 23.66 -3.77
C PRO A 150 20.05 24.59 -2.55
N GLU A 151 20.86 25.66 -2.56
CA GLU A 151 20.90 26.66 -1.49
C GLU A 151 19.58 27.42 -1.39
N THR A 152 19.02 27.87 -2.51
CA THR A 152 17.70 28.53 -2.53
C THR A 152 16.61 27.60 -2.00
N LYS A 153 16.64 26.32 -2.38
CA LYS A 153 15.67 25.32 -1.86
C LYS A 153 15.82 25.14 -0.36
N ALA A 154 17.04 25.02 0.15
CA ALA A 154 17.30 24.87 1.57
C ALA A 154 16.79 26.07 2.39
N LEU A 155 17.06 27.30 1.91
CA LEU A 155 16.60 28.53 2.54
C LEU A 155 15.07 28.63 2.55
N LEU A 156 14.40 28.25 1.45
CA LEU A 156 12.93 28.24 1.40
C LEU A 156 12.33 27.18 2.32
N ILE A 157 12.94 26.01 2.43
CA ILE A 157 12.51 24.96 3.37
C ILE A 157 12.65 25.47 4.82
N GLU A 158 13.76 26.13 5.14
CA GLU A 158 13.97 26.68 6.47
C GLU A 158 12.98 27.81 6.77
N ASN A 159 12.76 28.72 5.82
CA ASN A 159 11.78 29.79 5.98
C ASN A 159 10.36 29.21 6.16
N HIS A 160 9.97 28.22 5.36
CA HIS A 160 8.68 27.55 5.51
C HIS A 160 8.52 26.89 6.89
N LYS A 161 9.58 26.29 7.45
CA LYS A 161 9.56 25.76 8.82
C LYS A 161 9.32 26.87 9.85
N ARG A 162 9.96 28.03 9.69
CA ARG A 162 9.77 29.20 10.57
C ARG A 162 8.35 29.75 10.47
N GLU A 163 7.85 29.93 9.25
CA GLU A 163 6.48 30.38 8.97
C GLU A 163 5.44 29.43 9.56
N LYS A 164 5.62 28.11 9.39
CA LYS A 164 4.75 27.11 10.01
C LYS A 164 4.74 27.22 11.54
N GLY A 165 5.90 27.47 12.16
CA GLY A 165 6.00 27.72 13.59
C GLY A 165 5.25 28.97 14.04
N ILE A 166 5.32 30.06 13.26
CA ILE A 166 4.55 31.29 13.51
C ILE A 166 3.05 31.02 13.34
N LEU A 167 2.65 30.31 12.28
CA LEU A 167 1.27 30.00 11.96
C LEU A 167 0.61 29.11 13.03
N GLU A 168 1.34 28.13 13.58
CA GLU A 168 0.85 27.33 14.71
C GLU A 168 0.66 28.17 15.99
N ARG A 169 1.58 29.10 16.28
CA ARG A 169 1.39 30.06 17.39
C ARG A 169 0.18 30.95 17.15
N ALA A 170 0.01 31.46 15.94
CA ALA A 170 -1.14 32.28 15.57
C ALA A 170 -2.45 31.51 15.73
N LYS A 171 -2.50 30.26 15.26
CA LYS A 171 -3.65 29.37 15.43
C LYS A 171 -4.01 29.15 16.90
N LYS A 172 -3.03 28.89 17.78
CA LYS A 172 -3.26 28.76 19.22
C LYS A 172 -3.83 30.04 19.84
N LEU A 173 -3.28 31.20 19.49
CA LEU A 173 -3.79 32.49 19.97
C LEU A 173 -5.22 32.75 19.45
N PHE A 174 -5.50 32.41 18.20
CA PHE A 174 -6.83 32.54 17.61
C PHE A 174 -7.86 31.67 18.32
N GLN A 175 -7.52 30.40 18.58
CA GLN A 175 -8.39 29.47 19.31
C GLN A 175 -8.67 29.96 20.72
N ARG A 176 -7.63 30.41 21.44
CA ARG A 176 -7.77 30.96 22.79
C ARG A 176 -8.65 32.20 22.78
N ARG A 177 -8.40 33.16 21.89
CA ARG A 177 -9.23 34.37 21.76
C ARG A 177 -10.67 34.03 21.40
N HIS A 178 -10.88 33.09 20.48
CA HIS A 178 -12.22 32.63 20.11
C HIS A 178 -12.97 32.04 21.31
N TYR A 179 -12.31 31.21 22.12
CA TYR A 179 -12.87 30.69 23.37
C TYR A 179 -13.32 31.81 24.30
N HIS A 180 -12.45 32.79 24.57
CA HIS A 180 -12.78 33.89 25.47
C HIS A 180 -13.95 34.74 24.96
N VAL A 181 -13.93 35.10 23.67
CA VAL A 181 -15.03 35.87 23.06
C VAL A 181 -16.34 35.10 23.11
N THR A 182 -16.31 33.78 22.88
CA THR A 182 -17.50 32.93 22.94
C THR A 182 -18.08 32.86 24.36
N LYS A 183 -17.23 32.71 25.38
CA LYS A 183 -17.66 32.68 26.79
C LYS A 183 -18.21 34.05 27.24
N GLN A 184 -17.55 35.14 26.86
CA GLN A 184 -18.07 36.50 27.11
C GLN A 184 -19.42 36.74 26.42
N ALA A 185 -19.57 36.30 25.17
CA ALA A 185 -20.83 36.40 24.44
C ALA A 185 -21.94 35.56 25.09
N ALA A 186 -21.63 34.36 25.60
CA ALA A 186 -22.58 33.53 26.32
C ALA A 186 -23.05 34.19 27.63
N LEU A 187 -22.13 34.76 28.41
CA LEU A 187 -22.46 35.54 29.62
C LEU A 187 -23.31 36.77 29.29
N ALA A 188 -22.94 37.52 28.25
CA ALA A 188 -23.75 38.65 27.80
C ALA A 188 -25.15 38.19 27.37
N GLY A 189 -25.29 37.03 26.72
CA GLY A 189 -26.56 36.41 26.39
C GLY A 189 -27.40 36.04 27.61
N GLN A 190 -26.78 35.54 28.68
CA GLN A 190 -27.44 35.25 29.95
C GLN A 190 -27.99 36.53 30.60
N PHE A 191 -27.17 37.58 30.76
CA PHE A 191 -27.63 38.86 31.32
C PHE A 191 -28.67 39.57 30.45
N LEU A 192 -28.61 39.36 29.15
CA LEU A 192 -29.60 39.89 28.22
C LEU A 192 -30.94 39.17 28.38
N ASN A 193 -30.93 37.85 28.60
CA ASN A 193 -32.14 37.08 28.89
C ASN A 193 -32.75 37.45 30.25
N GLU A 194 -31.93 37.73 31.27
CA GLU A 194 -32.41 38.23 32.58
C GLU A 194 -33.08 39.60 32.50
N LYS A 195 -32.73 40.41 31.48
CA LYS A 195 -33.30 41.74 31.23
C LYS A 195 -34.54 41.71 30.32
N ARG A 196 -34.99 40.54 29.88
CA ARG A 196 -36.25 40.41 29.14
C ARG A 196 -37.43 40.52 30.11
N ASP A 197 -38.43 41.29 29.72
CA ASP A 197 -39.70 41.30 30.43
C ASP A 197 -40.54 40.05 30.12
N SER A 198 -41.68 39.92 30.79
CA SER A 198 -42.62 38.80 30.60
C SER A 198 -43.20 38.72 29.18
N SER A 199 -43.06 39.78 28.37
CA SER A 199 -43.46 39.81 26.96
C SER A 199 -42.30 39.47 26.00
N GLY A 200 -41.09 39.27 26.54
CA GLY A 200 -39.88 38.99 25.78
C GLY A 200 -39.19 40.24 25.20
N ALA A 201 -39.68 41.44 25.51
CA ALA A 201 -39.10 42.69 25.05
C ALA A 201 -37.90 43.10 25.92
N LEU A 202 -36.96 43.81 25.29
CA LEU A 202 -35.73 44.30 25.92
C LEU A 202 -35.83 45.80 26.14
N GLN A 203 -35.43 46.24 27.34
CA GLN A 203 -35.30 47.67 27.63
C GLN A 203 -34.22 48.31 26.76
N SER A 204 -34.41 49.59 26.40
CA SER A 204 -33.40 50.36 25.66
C SER A 204 -32.07 50.36 26.43
N GLY A 205 -30.97 50.05 25.73
CA GLY A 205 -29.63 49.94 26.33
C GLY A 205 -29.33 48.62 27.05
N ALA A 206 -30.27 47.66 27.11
CA ALA A 206 -30.07 46.36 27.76
C ALA A 206 -28.84 45.59 27.24
N VAL A 207 -28.61 45.63 25.93
CA VAL A 207 -27.45 44.99 25.27
C VAL A 207 -26.13 45.58 25.79
N ARG A 208 -26.02 46.90 25.87
CA ARG A 208 -24.80 47.58 26.36
C ARG A 208 -24.53 47.24 27.82
N THR A 209 -25.57 47.22 28.67
CA THR A 209 -25.42 46.83 30.07
C THR A 209 -25.05 45.34 30.22
N ALA A 210 -25.62 44.47 29.39
CA ALA A 210 -25.34 43.04 29.42
C ALA A 210 -23.88 42.75 29.03
N ILE A 211 -23.36 43.42 28.00
CA ILE A 211 -21.95 43.33 27.59
C ILE A 211 -21.04 43.89 28.70
N GLN A 212 -21.40 45.01 29.31
CA GLN A 212 -20.61 45.61 30.38
C GLN A 212 -20.53 44.67 31.61
N LYS A 213 -21.66 44.14 32.06
CA LYS A 213 -21.70 43.15 33.15
C LYS A 213 -20.94 41.87 32.80
N ALA A 214 -21.06 41.39 31.55
CA ALA A 214 -20.30 40.24 31.08
C ALA A 214 -18.80 40.49 31.16
N ASN A 215 -18.32 41.68 30.77
CA ASN A 215 -16.90 42.03 30.89
C ASN A 215 -16.44 42.18 32.35
N GLU A 216 -17.29 42.73 33.23
CA GLU A 216 -16.98 42.89 34.67
C GLU A 216 -16.90 41.55 35.41
N GLN A 217 -17.75 40.58 35.05
CA GLN A 217 -17.74 39.24 35.65
C GLN A 217 -16.77 38.28 34.96
N TYR A 218 -16.24 38.64 33.80
CA TYR A 218 -15.34 37.77 33.06
C TYR A 218 -13.95 37.70 33.69
N ASN A 219 -13.65 36.59 34.35
CA ASN A 219 -12.33 36.35 34.92
C ASN A 219 -11.41 35.64 33.91
N VAL A 220 -10.50 36.42 33.29
CA VAL A 220 -9.56 35.92 32.29
C VAL A 220 -8.67 34.80 32.85
N ALA A 221 -8.22 34.90 34.10
CA ALA A 221 -7.26 33.97 34.69
C ALA A 221 -7.88 32.60 35.01
N GLU A 222 -9.17 32.55 35.35
CA GLU A 222 -9.90 31.29 35.55
C GLU A 222 -10.27 30.64 34.22
N GLU A 223 -10.72 31.44 33.26
CA GLU A 223 -11.07 30.95 31.92
C GLU A 223 -9.86 30.45 31.13
N ASP A 224 -8.67 31.00 31.40
CA ASP A 224 -7.41 30.45 30.88
C ASP A 224 -7.10 29.05 31.42
N LYS A 225 -7.39 28.79 32.69
CA LYS A 225 -7.23 27.45 33.28
C LYS A 225 -8.22 26.48 32.65
N ASN A 226 -9.49 26.88 32.56
CA ASN A 226 -10.55 26.08 31.92
C ASN A 226 -10.21 25.76 30.46
N PHE A 227 -9.74 26.74 29.69
CA PHE A 227 -9.33 26.53 28.30
C PHE A 227 -8.19 25.50 28.18
N ASN A 228 -7.18 25.57 29.05
CA ASN A 228 -6.07 24.62 29.05
C ASN A 228 -6.52 23.20 29.43
N GLU A 229 -7.44 23.07 30.39
CA GLU A 229 -8.04 21.80 30.79
C GLU A 229 -8.90 21.20 29.67
N GLU A 230 -9.73 22.01 29.00
CA GLU A 230 -10.52 21.60 27.83
C GLU A 230 -9.60 21.17 26.67
N GLN A 231 -8.51 21.90 26.41
CA GLN A 231 -7.52 21.52 25.40
C GLN A 231 -6.82 20.21 25.74
N HIS A 232 -6.44 20.02 27.01
CA HIS A 232 -5.77 18.80 27.47
C HIS A 232 -6.72 17.60 27.39
N ALA A 233 -7.97 17.74 27.82
CA ALA A 233 -8.99 16.71 27.68
C ALA A 233 -9.27 16.34 26.21
N ALA A 234 -9.38 17.34 25.33
CA ALA A 234 -9.56 17.12 23.89
C ALA A 234 -8.37 16.40 23.25
N GLN A 235 -7.14 16.70 23.70
CA GLN A 235 -5.94 15.97 23.28
C GLN A 235 -6.01 14.51 23.74
N LEU A 236 -6.28 14.25 25.01
CA LEU A 236 -6.39 12.89 25.57
C LEU A 236 -7.46 12.05 24.86
N LYS A 237 -8.61 12.66 24.55
CA LYS A 237 -9.68 12.01 23.75
C LYS A 237 -9.20 11.65 22.35
N LYS A 238 -8.42 12.52 21.70
CA LYS A 238 -7.86 12.27 20.36
C LYS A 238 -6.84 11.12 20.34
N VAL A 239 -6.10 10.92 21.43
CA VAL A 239 -5.15 9.79 21.56
C VAL A 239 -5.80 8.52 22.12
N GLY A 240 -7.12 8.52 22.36
CA GLY A 240 -7.85 7.38 22.91
C GLY A 240 -7.55 7.10 24.39
N ALA A 241 -6.92 8.05 25.10
CA ALA A 241 -6.61 7.95 26.53
C ALA A 241 -7.79 8.37 27.44
N MET A 242 -8.85 8.93 26.85
CA MET A 242 -10.15 9.17 27.49
C MET A 242 -11.27 8.79 26.51
N PRO A 243 -12.42 8.31 27.01
CA PRO A 243 -13.59 7.97 26.18
C PRO A 243 -14.17 9.18 25.41
#